data_AF-A0A7W3W7N7-F1
#
_entry.id   AF-A0A7W3W7N7-F1
#
_cell.length_a   1.000
_cell.length_b   1.000
_cell.length_c   1.000
_cell.angle_alpha   90.00
_cell.angle_beta   90.00
_cell.angle_gamma   90.00
#
_symmetry.space_group_name_H-M   'P 1'
#
loop_
_entity.id
_entity.type
_entity.pdbx_description
1 polymer ?
#
loop_
_entity_poly.entity_id
_entity_poly.type
_entity_poly.pdbx_seq_one_letter_code
_entity_poly.pdbx_strand_id
1 'polypeptide(L)'
;MSCELGSAFSGTPSAEFRSRWAVHDVMIRHGGANRLQHPEFGPLELTLQSLDPPLPGRAVHDLIAYPAEPGAESEDRLRLLASWAATRTQPSLD
;
A
#
# COMPACT_ATOMS: atom_id res chain seq x y z
N MET A 1 -2.93 -11.37 21.96
CA MET A 1 -3.76 -10.15 21.95
C MET A 1 -4.43 -10.13 20.59
N SER A 2 -5.66 -10.65 20.50
CA SER A 2 -6.38 -10.79 19.24
C SER A 2 -7.01 -9.44 18.89
N CYS A 3 -6.57 -8.82 17.80
CA CYS A 3 -7.21 -7.62 17.28
C CYS A 3 -8.51 -8.04 16.56
N GLU A 4 -9.65 -7.75 17.19
CA GLU A 4 -10.98 -7.85 16.56
C GLU A 4 -11.18 -6.70 15.56
N LEU A 5 -10.53 -6.78 14.40
CA LEU A 5 -10.79 -5.92 13.23
C LEU A 5 -11.94 -6.50 12.37
N GLY A 6 -13.02 -6.93 13.03
CA GLY A 6 -14.09 -7.74 12.40
C GLY A 6 -15.29 -6.97 11.85
N SER A 7 -15.44 -5.67 12.10
CA SER A 7 -16.73 -4.97 11.92
C SER A 7 -16.88 -4.13 10.64
N ALA A 8 -16.00 -4.27 9.64
CA ALA A 8 -16.10 -3.45 8.41
C ALA A 8 -15.92 -4.20 7.08
N PHE A 9 -16.18 -5.52 7.01
CA PHE A 9 -16.28 -6.23 5.73
C PHE A 9 -17.74 -6.62 5.45
N SER A 10 -18.43 -5.83 4.61
CA SER A 10 -19.79 -6.13 4.13
C SER A 10 -19.76 -7.13 2.96
N GLY A 11 -19.13 -8.28 3.14
CA GLY A 11 -19.00 -9.29 2.09
C GLY A 11 -18.48 -10.63 2.60
N THR A 12 -18.75 -11.71 1.85
CA THR A 12 -18.16 -13.02 2.16
C THR A 12 -16.68 -12.97 1.76
N PRO A 13 -15.73 -13.13 2.71
CA PRO A 13 -14.30 -13.09 2.38
C PRO A 13 -13.93 -14.23 1.41
N SER A 14 -12.91 -14.01 0.59
CA SER A 14 -12.43 -15.04 -0.34
C SER A 14 -11.97 -16.29 0.43
N ALA A 15 -12.04 -17.46 -0.22
CA ALA A 15 -11.56 -18.70 0.40
C ALA A 15 -10.08 -18.60 0.81
N GLU A 16 -9.27 -17.96 -0.03
CA GLU A 16 -7.85 -17.70 0.24
C GLU A 16 -7.65 -16.83 1.48
N PHE A 17 -8.43 -15.75 1.62
CA PHE A 17 -8.38 -14.90 2.81
C PHE A 17 -8.73 -15.70 4.06
N ARG A 18 -9.81 -16.51 4.03
CA ARG A 18 -10.21 -17.34 5.17
C ARG A 18 -9.12 -18.33 5.58
N SER A 19 -8.48 -18.99 4.63
CA SER A 19 -7.38 -19.93 4.91
C SER A 19 -6.18 -19.25 5.56
N ARG A 20 -5.77 -18.07 5.05
CA ARG A 20 -4.66 -17.30 5.62
C ARG A 20 -5.01 -16.70 6.98
N TRP A 21 -6.25 -16.25 7.17
CA TRP A 21 -6.73 -15.72 8.44
C TRP A 21 -6.83 -16.79 9.52
N ALA A 22 -7.27 -18.01 9.16
CA ALA A 22 -7.41 -19.12 10.10
C ALA A 22 -6.09 -19.50 10.80
N VAL A 23 -4.96 -19.36 10.10
CA VAL A 23 -3.62 -19.63 10.66
C VAL A 23 -3.04 -18.46 11.46
N HIS A 24 -3.73 -17.30 11.52
CA HIS A 24 -3.30 -16.09 12.24
C HIS A 24 -1.86 -15.63 11.93
N ASP A 25 -1.37 -15.94 10.72
CA ASP A 25 -0.05 -15.51 10.26
C ASP A 25 -0.11 -14.07 9.74
N VAL A 26 -0.52 -13.15 10.63
CA VAL A 26 -0.65 -11.72 10.35
C VAL A 26 0.55 -11.01 10.97
N MET A 27 1.52 -10.62 10.12
CA MET A 27 2.64 -9.78 10.54
C MET A 27 2.30 -8.31 10.33
N ILE A 28 2.36 -7.53 11.41
CA ILE A 28 2.33 -6.06 11.32
C ILE A 28 3.73 -5.59 10.92
N ARG A 29 3.85 -4.94 9.75
CA ARG A 29 5.09 -4.31 9.30
C ARG A 29 4.91 -2.79 9.42
N HIS A 30 5.78 -2.15 10.20
CA HIS A 30 5.83 -0.69 10.30
C HIS A 30 6.90 -0.07 9.39
N GLY A 31 7.73 -0.91 8.76
CA GLY A 31 8.70 -0.48 7.76
C GLY A 31 9.42 -1.65 7.08
N GLY A 32 10.31 -1.32 6.14
CA GLY A 32 11.18 -2.26 5.45
C GLY A 32 11.00 -2.29 3.93
N ALA A 33 11.89 -2.99 3.24
CA ALA A 33 11.84 -3.10 1.78
C ALA A 33 10.58 -3.82 1.30
N ASN A 34 9.92 -3.24 0.31
CA ASN A 34 8.79 -3.76 -0.42
C ASN A 34 9.19 -3.90 -1.90
N ARG A 35 9.26 -5.15 -2.37
CA ARG A 35 9.60 -5.47 -3.74
C ARG A 35 8.32 -5.81 -4.52
N LEU A 36 8.03 -5.01 -5.53
CA LEU A 36 6.87 -5.18 -6.40
C LEU A 36 7.31 -5.50 -7.82
N GLN A 37 6.55 -6.34 -8.52
CA GLN A 37 6.73 -6.59 -9.95
C GLN A 37 5.55 -5.96 -10.68
N HIS A 38 5.75 -4.76 -11.23
CA HIS A 38 4.72 -4.08 -11.99
C HIS A 38 4.66 -4.66 -13.41
N PRO A 39 3.48 -5.00 -13.94
CA PRO A 39 3.35 -5.66 -15.24
C PRO A 39 3.96 -4.84 -16.40
N GLU A 40 3.73 -3.52 -16.45
CA GLU A 40 4.33 -2.70 -17.52
C GLU A 40 5.71 -2.09 -17.20
N PHE A 41 6.05 -1.89 -15.92
CA PHE A 41 7.25 -1.12 -15.53
C PHE A 41 8.34 -1.97 -14.86
N GLY A 42 8.08 -3.26 -14.65
CA GLY A 42 9.03 -4.21 -14.08
C GLY A 42 9.23 -4.04 -12.57
N PRO A 43 10.43 -4.36 -12.06
CA PRO A 43 10.71 -4.37 -10.62
C PRO A 43 10.70 -2.96 -10.02
N LEU A 44 10.04 -2.81 -8.87
CA LEU A 44 10.09 -1.63 -8.01
C LEU A 44 10.55 -2.06 -6.62
N GLU A 45 11.68 -1.51 -6.19
CA GLU A 45 12.16 -1.56 -4.81
C GLU A 45 11.70 -0.29 -4.10
N LEU A 46 10.78 -0.44 -3.16
CA LEU A 46 10.22 0.64 -2.36
C LEU A 46 10.49 0.37 -0.88
N THR A 47 10.42 1.40 -0.06
CA THR A 47 10.52 1.29 1.39
C THR A 47 9.17 1.56 2.00
N LEU A 48 8.61 0.61 2.75
CA LEU A 48 7.43 0.85 3.56
C LEU A 48 7.78 1.85 4.66
N GLN A 49 6.99 2.92 4.78
CA GLN A 49 7.09 3.91 5.84
C GLN A 49 5.72 4.13 6.45
N SER A 50 5.61 3.89 7.76
CA SER A 50 4.44 4.28 8.55
C SER A 50 4.69 5.65 9.18
N LEU A 51 3.79 6.60 8.94
CA LEU A 51 3.87 7.96 9.42
C LEU A 51 2.61 8.27 10.24
N ASP A 52 2.81 8.91 11.40
CA ASP A 52 1.75 9.45 12.25
C ASP A 52 1.75 10.98 12.08
N PRO A 53 1.01 11.53 11.09
CA PRO A 53 1.00 12.96 10.85
C PRO A 53 0.26 13.69 11.98
N PRO A 54 0.84 14.76 12.56
CA PRO A 54 0.18 15.53 13.60
C PRO A 54 -0.92 16.41 12.99
N LEU A 55 -2.12 15.85 12.85
CA LEU A 55 -3.29 16.53 12.30
C LEU A 55 -4.22 17.03 13.43
N PRO A 56 -4.79 18.25 13.30
CA PRO A 56 -5.72 18.77 14.30
C PRO A 56 -7.01 17.93 14.35
N GLY A 57 -7.39 17.48 15.53
CA GLY A 57 -8.60 16.69 15.75
C GLY A 57 -8.39 15.59 16.79
N ARG A 58 -9.45 14.84 17.11
CA ARG A 58 -9.38 13.65 17.97
C ARG A 58 -9.20 12.33 17.19
N ALA A 59 -9.12 12.40 15.87
CA ALA A 59 -8.98 11.23 15.02
C ALA A 59 -7.50 10.82 14.92
N VAL A 60 -7.25 9.52 15.05
CA VAL A 60 -5.96 8.90 14.73
C VAL A 60 -5.84 8.81 13.21
N HIS A 61 -4.69 9.22 12.67
CA HIS A 61 -4.40 9.16 11.25
C HIS A 61 -3.12 8.36 11.04
N ASP A 62 -3.18 7.30 10.26
CA ASP A 62 -2.01 6.57 9.80
C ASP A 62 -1.79 6.84 8.31
N LEU A 63 -0.62 7.32 7.94
CA LEU A 63 -0.19 7.45 6.55
C LEU A 63 0.88 6.39 6.26
N ILE A 64 0.58 5.50 5.31
CA ILE A 64 1.54 4.53 4.81
C ILE A 64 2.07 5.00 3.46
N ALA A 65 3.37 5.24 3.37
CA ALA A 65 4.06 5.61 2.15
C ALA A 65 5.00 4.49 1.68
N TYR A 66 5.18 4.40 0.36
CA TYR A 66 6.14 3.50 -0.28
C TYR A 66 7.08 4.28 -1.20
N PRO A 67 7.96 5.14 -0.66
CA PRO A 67 8.97 5.82 -1.47
C PRO A 67 9.96 4.84 -2.09
N ALA A 68 10.48 5.19 -3.27
CA ALA A 68 11.73 4.63 -3.77
C ALA A 68 12.92 5.39 -3.13
N GLU A 69 14.05 4.72 -2.98
CA GLU A 69 15.24 5.41 -2.47
C GLU A 69 15.78 6.44 -3.48
N PRO A 70 16.18 7.64 -3.05
CA PRO A 70 16.71 8.67 -3.94
C PRO A 70 17.93 8.18 -4.73
N GLY A 71 17.92 8.39 -6.05
CA GLY A 71 18.95 7.96 -6.98
C GLY A 71 18.91 6.48 -7.34
N ALA A 72 17.97 5.70 -6.80
CA ALA A 72 17.76 4.32 -7.22
C ALA A 72 16.99 4.27 -8.55
N GLU A 73 17.20 3.21 -9.32
CA GLU A 73 16.46 2.99 -10.57
C GLU A 73 14.94 2.92 -10.36
N SER A 74 14.50 2.46 -9.18
CA SER A 74 13.09 2.46 -8.78
C SER A 74 12.50 3.87 -8.69
N GLU A 75 13.29 4.91 -8.41
CA GLU A 75 12.82 6.29 -8.37
C GLU A 75 12.36 6.75 -9.76
N ASP A 76 13.20 6.54 -10.78
CA ASP A 76 12.88 6.90 -12.16
C ASP A 76 11.67 6.10 -12.68
N ARG A 77 11.62 4.80 -12.39
CA ARG A 77 10.46 3.97 -12.73
C ARG A 77 9.18 4.44 -12.04
N LEU A 78 9.26 4.80 -10.76
CA LEU A 78 8.11 5.29 -10.00
C LEU A 78 7.62 6.63 -10.56
N ARG A 79 8.52 7.53 -10.98
CA ARG A 79 8.16 8.79 -11.66
C ARG A 79 7.48 8.53 -13.00
N LEU A 80 7.99 7.59 -13.81
CA LEU A 80 7.37 7.22 -15.09
C LEU A 80 5.98 6.60 -14.88
N LEU A 81 5.84 5.69 -13.92
CA LEU A 81 4.56 5.09 -13.55
C LEU A 81 3.55 6.16 -13.11
N ALA A 82 3.97 7.14 -12.29
CA ALA A 82 3.11 8.24 -11.87
C ALA A 82 2.64 9.10 -13.05
N SER A 83 3.54 9.44 -13.98
CA SER A 83 3.19 10.18 -15.20
C SER A 83 2.22 9.40 -16.08
N TRP A 84 2.47 8.11 -16.29
CA TRP A 84 1.59 7.24 -17.07
C TRP A 84 0.20 7.08 -16.44
N ALA A 85 0.14 6.89 -15.12
CA ALA A 85 -1.11 6.75 -14.39
C ALA A 85 -1.95 8.03 -14.45
N ALA A 86 -1.32 9.21 -14.42
CA ALA A 86 -2.00 10.50 -14.54
C ALA A 86 -2.71 10.64 -15.90
N THR A 87 -2.09 10.17 -17.00
CA THR A 87 -2.72 10.18 -18.33
C THR A 87 -3.91 9.22 -18.43
N ARG A 88 -3.91 8.11 -17.69
CA ARG A 88 -4.99 7.12 -17.70
C ARG A 88 -6.14 7.45 -16.75
N THR A 89 -5.84 8.15 -15.66
CA THR A 89 -6.83 8.55 -14.65
C THR A 89 -7.51 9.85 -15.04
N GLN A 90 -7.13 10.48 -16.15
CA GLN A 90 -7.81 11.67 -16.66
C GLN A 90 -9.29 11.34 -16.78
N PRO A 91 -10.16 11.93 -15.93
CA PRO A 91 -11.58 11.67 -16.01
C PRO A 91 -12.02 12.16 -17.38
N SER A 92 -12.64 11.28 -18.17
CA SER A 92 -13.40 11.69 -19.33
C SER A 92 -14.47 12.65 -18.83
N LEU A 93 -14.28 13.95 -19.09
CA LEU A 93 -15.30 14.98 -18.90
C LEU A 93 -16.30 14.84 -20.05
N ASP A 94 -17.28 13.96 -19.86
CA ASP A 94 -18.58 13.97 -20.55
C ASP A 94 -19.67 14.23 -19.50
#